data_AF-A0A7Y7PCU4-F1
#
_entry.id   AF-A0A7Y7PCU4-F1
#
_cell.length_a   1.000
_cell.length_b   1.000
_cell.length_c   1.000
_cell.angle_alpha   90.00
_cell.angle_beta   90.00
_cell.angle_gamma   90.00
#
_symmetry.space_group_name_H-M   'P 1'
#
loop_
_entity.id
_entity.type
_entity.pdbx_description
1 polymer ?
#
loop_
_entity_poly.entity_id
_entity_poly.type
_entity_poly.pdbx_seq_one_letter_code
_entity_poly.pdbx_strand_id
1 'polypeptide(L)'
;MAHHEPEKPLSREERIFKENMTRADDFFKIEIFRSAKAYYLKALEMNMEGELVRNRLAECDRLLKYERKVFSILGMAAAVILIFSYIIW
;
A
#
# COMPACT_ATOMS: atom_id res chain seq x y z
N MET A 1 -36.77 17.37 17.06
CA MET A 1 -35.61 18.29 17.13
C MET A 1 -34.37 17.42 17.08
N ALA A 2 -33.84 17.15 15.88
CA ALA A 2 -32.55 16.49 15.74
C ALA A 2 -31.48 17.56 15.99
N HIS A 3 -30.73 17.41 17.07
CA HIS A 3 -29.52 18.18 17.30
C HIS A 3 -28.53 17.83 16.17
N HIS A 4 -28.58 18.55 15.05
CA HIS A 4 -27.45 18.64 14.14
C HIS A 4 -26.40 19.48 14.85
N GLU A 5 -25.58 18.80 15.63
CA GLU A 5 -24.31 19.33 16.12
C GLU A 5 -23.54 19.79 14.88
N PRO A 6 -23.16 21.08 14.78
CA PRO A 6 -22.44 21.57 13.61
C PRO A 6 -21.15 20.74 13.50
N GLU A 7 -20.97 20.03 12.38
CA GLU A 7 -19.74 19.28 12.12
C GLU A 7 -18.57 20.22 12.38
N LYS A 8 -17.81 19.94 13.44
CA LYS A 8 -16.62 20.70 13.79
C LYS A 8 -15.74 20.74 12.52
N PRO A 9 -15.31 21.92 12.04
CA PRO A 9 -14.48 21.97 10.85
C PRO A 9 -13.25 21.10 11.09
N LEU A 10 -13.04 20.13 10.19
CA LEU A 10 -11.93 19.19 10.26
C LEU A 10 -10.63 19.98 10.49
N SER A 11 -9.88 19.61 11.52
CA SER A 11 -8.60 20.25 11.81
C SER A 11 -7.67 20.12 10.60
N ARG A 12 -6.69 21.02 10.49
CA ARG A 12 -5.71 20.97 9.40
C ARG A 12 -5.03 19.61 9.33
N GLU A 13 -4.76 19.01 10.47
CA GLU A 13 -4.14 17.71 10.64
C GLU A 13 -5.08 16.59 10.17
N GLU A 14 -6.37 16.63 10.51
CA GLU A 14 -7.35 15.63 10.05
C GLU A 14 -7.52 15.66 8.53
N ARG A 15 -7.44 16.85 7.91
CA ARG A 15 -7.46 16.98 6.45
C ARG A 15 -6.25 16.34 5.80
N ILE A 16 -5.06 16.60 6.35
CA ILE A 16 -3.80 16.03 5.84
C ILE A 16 -3.81 14.51 6.05
N PHE A 17 -4.31 14.02 7.19
CA PHE A 17 -4.47 12.60 7.45
C PHE A 17 -5.39 11.95 6.42
N LYS A 18 -6.59 12.51 6.21
CA LYS A 18 -7.55 12.02 5.23
C LYS A 18 -6.98 12.03 3.81
N GLU A 19 -6.24 13.07 3.44
CA GLU A 19 -5.58 13.14 2.13
C GLU A 19 -4.51 12.04 1.96
N ASN A 20 -3.69 11.79 2.99
CA ASN A 20 -2.71 10.70 2.96
C ASN A 20 -3.39 9.33 2.88
N MET A 21 -4.46 9.11 3.64
CA MET A 21 -5.26 7.88 3.59
C MET A 21 -5.88 7.67 2.21
N THR A 22 -6.53 8.68 1.63
CA THR A 22 -7.11 8.58 0.28
C THR A 22 -6.05 8.25 -0.76
N ARG A 23 -4.89 8.94 -0.74
CA ARG A 23 -3.80 8.65 -1.68
C ARG A 23 -3.27 7.23 -1.49
N ALA A 24 -3.11 6.79 -0.24
CA ALA A 24 -2.67 5.43 0.06
C ALA A 24 -3.65 4.40 -0.50
N ASP A 25 -4.94 4.59 -0.26
CA ASP A 25 -6.02 3.73 -0.75
C ASP A 25 -6.07 3.71 -2.29
N ASP A 26 -5.86 4.84 -2.95
CA ASP A 26 -5.83 4.90 -4.41
C ASP A 26 -4.65 4.12 -4.99
N PHE A 27 -3.45 4.24 -4.40
CA PHE A 27 -2.31 3.39 -4.76
C PHE A 27 -2.56 1.91 -4.43
N PHE A 28 -3.28 1.62 -3.35
CA PHE A 28 -3.63 0.27 -2.96
C PHE A 28 -4.57 -0.39 -3.97
N LYS A 29 -5.59 0.35 -4.45
CA LYS A 29 -6.55 -0.13 -5.47
C LYS A 29 -5.90 -0.49 -6.80
N ILE A 30 -4.84 0.23 -7.17
CA ILE A 30 -4.06 -0.05 -8.39
C ILE A 30 -2.84 -0.94 -8.13
N GLU A 31 -2.81 -1.60 -6.97
CA GLU A 31 -1.80 -2.60 -6.58
C GLU A 31 -0.35 -2.07 -6.50
N ILE A 32 -0.17 -0.74 -6.45
CA ILE A 32 1.14 -0.11 -6.23
C ILE A 32 1.41 -0.05 -4.72
N PHE A 33 1.57 -1.23 -4.10
CA PHE A 33 1.64 -1.39 -2.65
C PHE A 33 2.83 -0.67 -2.00
N ARG A 34 3.94 -0.46 -2.73
CA ARG A 34 5.09 0.34 -2.24
C ARG A 34 4.70 1.80 -2.01
N SER A 35 3.99 2.39 -2.97
CA SER A 35 3.49 3.76 -2.87
C SER A 35 2.40 3.85 -1.80
N ALA A 36 1.46 2.91 -1.79
CA ALA A 36 0.42 2.82 -0.76
C ALA A 36 1.03 2.79 0.66
N LYS A 37 2.02 1.92 0.89
CA LYS A 37 2.74 1.82 2.16
C LYS A 37 3.38 3.15 2.57
N ALA A 38 4.01 3.87 1.64
CA ALA A 38 4.65 5.16 1.95
C ALA A 38 3.64 6.21 2.45
N TYR A 39 2.44 6.25 1.86
CA TYR A 39 1.39 7.18 2.29
C TYR A 39 0.72 6.74 3.61
N TYR A 40 0.50 5.44 3.84
CA TYR A 40 0.02 4.96 5.14
C TYR A 40 1.03 5.23 6.27
N LEU A 41 2.34 5.15 6.02
CA LEU A 41 3.34 5.53 7.02
C LEU A 41 3.23 7.01 7.41
N LYS A 42 3.05 7.89 6.42
CA LYS A 42 2.81 9.33 6.68
C LYS A 42 1.53 9.56 7.49
N ALA A 43 0.47 8.79 7.21
CA ALA A 43 -0.76 8.84 7.99
C ALA A 43 -0.55 8.34 9.45
N LEU A 44 0.27 7.30 9.64
CA LEU A 44 0.58 6.74 10.95
C LEU A 44 1.38 7.72 11.84
N GLU A 45 2.29 8.50 11.25
CA GLU A 45 3.06 9.54 11.96
C GLU A 45 2.15 10.59 12.63
N MET A 46 0.93 10.76 12.13
CA MET A 46 -0.05 11.70 12.67
C MET A 46 -0.78 11.15 13.91
N ASN A 47 -0.54 9.88 14.29
CA ASN A 47 -1.18 9.18 15.42
C ASN A 47 -2.72 9.15 15.40
N MET A 48 -3.33 9.44 14.25
CA MET A 48 -4.77 9.32 14.03
C MET A 48 -5.09 7.90 13.56
N GLU A 49 -6.07 7.26 14.18
CA GLU A 49 -6.55 5.91 13.80
C GLU A 49 -5.42 4.88 13.66
N GLY A 50 -4.42 4.92 14.55
CA GLY A 50 -3.17 4.16 14.40
C GLY A 50 -3.38 2.65 14.23
N GLU A 51 -4.43 2.06 14.80
CA GLU A 51 -4.76 0.64 14.60
C GLU A 51 -5.23 0.35 13.17
N LEU A 52 -6.11 1.18 12.61
CA LEU A 52 -6.56 1.05 11.22
C LEU A 52 -5.38 1.16 10.25
N VAL A 53 -4.55 2.19 10.44
CA VAL A 53 -3.39 2.45 9.57
C VAL A 53 -2.37 1.31 9.68
N ARG A 54 -2.13 0.77 10.89
CA ARG A 54 -1.25 -0.40 11.08
C ARG A 54 -1.78 -1.64 10.38
N ASN A 55 -3.09 -1.90 10.43
CA ASN A 55 -3.69 -3.02 9.73
C ASN A 55 -3.49 -2.90 8.21
N ARG A 56 -3.68 -1.71 7.64
CA ARG A 56 -3.41 -1.44 6.22
C ARG A 56 -1.94 -1.60 5.85
N LEU A 57 -1.02 -1.16 6.70
CA LEU A 57 0.41 -1.38 6.50
C LEU A 57 0.79 -2.86 6.50
N ALA A 58 0.23 -3.63 7.43
CA ALA A 58 0.44 -5.09 7.49
C ALA A 58 -0.09 -5.78 6.22
N GLU A 59 -1.22 -5.32 5.69
CA GLU A 59 -1.79 -5.79 4.43
C GLU A 59 -0.87 -5.48 3.23
N CYS A 60 -0.39 -4.25 3.11
CA CYS A 60 0.62 -3.86 2.10
C CYS A 60 1.88 -4.74 2.19
N ASP A 61 2.39 -4.98 3.40
CA ASP A 61 3.59 -5.80 3.59
C ASP A 61 3.38 -7.26 3.22
N ARG A 62 2.19 -7.80 3.52
CA ARG A 62 1.80 -9.13 3.08
C ARG A 62 1.80 -9.20 1.55
N LEU A 63 1.14 -8.28 0.87
CA LEU A 63 1.01 -8.25 -0.60
C LEU A 63 2.36 -8.05 -1.30
N LEU A 64 3.19 -7.12 -0.81
CA LEU A 64 4.55 -6.90 -1.33
C LEU A 64 5.44 -8.14 -1.22
N LYS A 65 5.26 -8.94 -0.17
CA LYS A 65 5.99 -10.22 -0.01
C LYS A 65 5.53 -11.26 -1.03
N TYR A 66 4.25 -11.28 -1.41
CA TYR A 66 3.73 -12.15 -2.47
C TYR A 66 4.23 -11.72 -3.84
N GLU A 67 4.12 -10.44 -4.19
CA GLU A 67 4.60 -9.88 -5.46
C GLU A 67 6.08 -10.20 -5.70
N ARG A 68 6.93 -9.95 -4.70
CA ARG A 68 8.37 -10.21 -4.80
C ARG A 68 8.69 -11.68 -5.10
N LYS A 69 7.91 -12.61 -4.54
CA LYS A 69 8.10 -14.05 -4.79
C LYS A 69 7.74 -14.42 -6.22
N VAL A 70 6.65 -13.88 -6.77
CA VAL A 70 6.21 -14.17 -8.14
C VAL A 70 7.24 -13.67 -9.16
N PHE A 71 7.72 -12.43 -9.01
CA PHE A 71 8.78 -11.90 -9.88
C PHE A 71 10.08 -12.71 -9.80
N SER A 72 10.45 -13.17 -8.60
CA SER A 72 11.64 -14.01 -8.42
C SER A 72 11.51 -15.38 -9.12
N ILE A 73 10.34 -16.00 -9.07
CA ILE A 73 10.09 -17.31 -9.70
C ILE A 73 10.03 -17.18 -11.23
N LEU A 74 9.30 -16.19 -11.74
CA LEU A 74 9.18 -15.95 -13.18
C LEU A 74 10.55 -15.61 -13.81
N GLY A 75 11.37 -14.82 -13.12
CA GLY A 75 12.73 -14.51 -13.55
C GLY A 75 13.62 -15.76 -13.65
N MET A 76 13.55 -16.66 -12.67
CA MET A 76 14.28 -17.94 -12.71
C MET A 76 13.82 -18.83 -13.86
N ALA A 77 12.51 -18.95 -14.09
CA ALA A 77 11.97 -19.75 -15.19
C ALA A 77 12.44 -19.25 -16.57
N ALA A 78 12.40 -17.93 -16.79
CA ALA A 78 12.90 -17.32 -18.03
C ALA A 78 14.40 -17.56 -18.24
N ALA A 79 15.21 -17.46 -17.18
CA ALA A 79 16.65 -17.71 -17.26
C ALA A 79 16.96 -19.18 -17.62
N VAL A 80 16.23 -20.15 -17.06
CA VAL A 80 16.39 -21.57 -17.39
C VAL A 80 16.08 -21.84 -18.87
N ILE A 81 15.01 -21.26 -19.40
CA ILE A 81 14.63 -21.40 -20.83
C ILE A 81 15.75 -20.87 -21.75
N LEU A 82 16.31 -19.71 -21.43
CA LEU A 82 17.41 -19.12 -22.21
C LEU A 82 18.68 -19.98 -22.16
N ILE A 83 19.02 -20.53 -21.00
CA ILE A 83 20.20 -21.40 -20.82
C ILE A 83 20.04 -22.69 -21.64
N PHE A 84 18.89 -23.36 -21.55
CA PHE A 84 18.62 -24.56 -22.34
C PHE A 84 18.64 -24.28 -23.85
N SER A 85 18.13 -23.12 -24.29
CA SER A 85 18.19 -22.72 -25.70
C SER A 85 19.63 -22.53 -26.21
N TYR A 86 20.57 -22.18 -25.33
CA TYR A 86 21.97 -21.91 -25.68
C TYR A 86 22.86 -23.17 -25.61
N ILE A 87 22.40 -24.22 -24.92
CA ILE A 87 23.11 -25.51 -24.78
C ILE A 87 22.76 -26.49 -25.91
N ILE A 88 21.59 -26.32 -26.55
CA ILE A 88 21.08 -27.21 -27.60
C ILE A 88 21.57 -26.79 -29.01
N TRP A 89 22.20 -25.62 -29.15
CA TRP A 89 22.76 -25.09 -30.41
C TRP A 89 24.29 -25.05 -30.34
#